data_AF-A0A7S2Q9G9-F1
#
_entry.id   AF-A0A7S2Q9G9-F1
#
_cell.length_a   1.000
_cell.length_b   1.000
_cell.length_c   1.000
_cell.angle_alpha   90.00
_cell.angle_beta   90.00
_cell.angle_gamma   90.00
#
_symmetry.space_group_name_H-M   'P 1'
#
loop_
_entity.id
_entity.type
_entity.pdbx_description
1 polymer ?
#
loop_
_entity_poly.entity_id
_entity_poly.type
_entity_poly.pdbx_seq_one_letter_code
_entity_poly.pdbx_strand_id
1 'polypeptide(L)'
;YTEDYLPGPLCAERNAAYARLHGYGFVSHVMSAEDMRAALEPRACQWYKILMLRWCLGSDFACRYDHVVWIDADAAVLDMHRSLGELLALCPQEVVCCEDCSAASALNTGVLAVRPGAYARELLEALWDERRFWTRSYHEQSALERLLRRRGELPVAGSAAAAG
;
A
#
# COMPACT_ATOMS: atom_id res chain seq x y z
N TYR A 1 8.08 -21.89 -10.18
CA TYR A 1 7.50 -21.87 -8.83
C TYR A 1 7.20 -23.31 -8.44
N THR A 2 7.71 -23.77 -7.30
CA THR A 2 7.34 -25.07 -6.73
C THR A 2 5.97 -24.92 -6.06
N GLU A 3 5.12 -25.94 -6.12
CA GLU A 3 3.75 -25.91 -5.56
C GLU A 3 3.75 -25.71 -4.03
N ASP A 4 4.88 -25.96 -3.37
CA ASP A 4 5.04 -25.89 -1.91
C ASP A 4 5.56 -24.52 -1.39
N TYR A 5 5.82 -23.55 -2.27
CA TYR A 5 6.30 -22.24 -1.81
C TYR A 5 5.14 -21.36 -1.35
N LEU A 6 5.03 -21.15 -0.04
CA LEU A 6 4.19 -20.10 0.52
C LEU A 6 4.87 -18.74 0.30
N PRO A 7 4.31 -17.82 -0.50
CA PRO A 7 4.87 -16.48 -0.63
C PRO A 7 4.77 -15.73 0.70
N GLY A 8 5.76 -14.90 1.03
CA GLY A 8 5.75 -14.10 2.24
C GLY A 8 6.92 -14.32 3.21
N PRO A 9 7.18 -15.55 3.71
CA PRO A 9 8.10 -15.75 4.83
C PRO A 9 9.50 -15.17 4.61
N LEU A 10 10.09 -15.38 3.43
CA LEU A 10 11.42 -14.86 3.10
C LEU A 10 11.45 -13.32 3.09
N CYS A 11 10.47 -12.69 2.44
CA CYS A 11 10.36 -11.24 2.36
C CYS A 11 10.07 -10.63 3.74
N ALA A 12 9.21 -11.28 4.53
CA ALA A 12 8.87 -10.86 5.88
C ALA A 12 10.10 -10.90 6.80
N GLU A 13 10.89 -11.98 6.78
CA GLU A 13 12.13 -12.08 7.54
C GLU A 13 13.12 -10.97 7.15
N ARG A 14 13.30 -10.77 5.83
CA ARG A 14 14.18 -9.72 5.31
C ARG A 14 13.74 -8.32 5.76
N ASN A 15 12.46 -8.01 5.64
CA ASN A 15 11.89 -6.71 6.01
C ASN A 15 11.91 -6.50 7.53
N ALA A 16 11.72 -7.55 8.34
CA ALA A 16 11.87 -7.48 9.79
C ALA A 16 13.30 -7.18 10.22
N ALA A 17 14.30 -7.78 9.55
CA ALA A 17 15.71 -7.47 9.80
C ALA A 17 16.04 -6.01 9.43
N TYR A 18 15.48 -5.52 8.32
CA TYR A 18 15.63 -4.12 7.89
C TYR A 18 15.03 -3.15 8.91
N ALA A 19 13.78 -3.38 9.32
CA ALA A 19 13.12 -2.56 10.32
C ALA A 19 13.92 -2.52 11.63
N ARG A 20 14.44 -3.65 12.10
CA ARG A 20 15.27 -3.73 13.31
C ARG A 20 16.56 -2.93 13.18
N LEU A 21 17.23 -3.00 12.03
CA LEU A 21 18.47 -2.27 11.76
C LEU A 21 18.28 -0.76 11.86
N HIS A 22 17.13 -0.23 11.42
CA HIS A 22 16.83 1.20 11.41
C HIS A 22 15.96 1.67 12.58
N GLY A 23 15.64 0.79 13.54
CA GLY A 23 14.81 1.13 14.69
C GLY A 23 13.33 1.35 14.38
N TYR A 24 12.83 0.81 13.26
CA TYR A 24 11.41 0.89 12.89
C TYR A 24 10.57 -0.17 13.60
N GLY A 25 9.27 0.14 13.78
CA GLY A 25 8.28 -0.88 14.10
C GLY A 25 8.04 -1.81 12.91
N PHE A 26 7.85 -3.10 13.17
CA PHE A 26 7.51 -4.09 12.13
C PHE A 26 6.37 -4.98 12.61
N VAL A 27 5.38 -5.17 11.74
CA VAL A 27 4.23 -6.03 11.98
C VAL A 27 4.04 -6.89 10.72
N SER A 28 4.00 -8.21 10.92
CA SER A 28 3.61 -9.16 9.88
C SER A 28 2.31 -9.82 10.33
N HIS A 29 1.25 -9.64 9.55
CA HIS A 29 -0.04 -10.28 9.79
C HIS A 29 -0.14 -11.57 8.98
N VAL A 30 -0.09 -12.69 9.69
CA VAL A 30 -0.37 -14.02 9.14
C VAL A 30 -1.69 -14.48 9.73
N MET A 31 -2.62 -14.91 8.88
CA MET A 31 -3.94 -15.36 9.30
C MET A 31 -4.41 -16.53 8.44
N SER A 32 -5.42 -17.24 8.96
CA SER A 32 -6.07 -18.30 8.19
C SER A 32 -6.83 -17.71 7.00
N ALA A 33 -7.10 -18.55 5.99
CA ALA A 33 -7.94 -18.15 4.86
C ALA A 33 -9.38 -17.84 5.29
N GLU A 34 -9.86 -18.46 6.37
CA GLU A 34 -11.18 -18.21 6.95
C GLU A 34 -11.26 -16.82 7.60
N ASP A 35 -10.28 -16.48 8.44
CA ASP A 35 -10.21 -15.15 9.08
C ASP A 35 -10.05 -14.05 8.04
N MET A 36 -9.21 -14.26 7.02
CA MET A 36 -9.03 -13.33 5.91
C MET A 36 -10.35 -13.08 5.16
N ARG A 37 -11.10 -14.15 4.89
CA ARG A 37 -12.42 -14.05 4.24
C ARG A 37 -13.39 -13.30 5.14
N ALA A 38 -13.49 -13.67 6.42
CA ALA A 38 -14.39 -13.03 7.37
C ALA A 38 -14.10 -11.53 7.54
N ALA A 39 -12.83 -11.12 7.50
CA ALA A 39 -12.44 -9.72 7.62
C ALA A 39 -12.77 -8.86 6.39
N LEU A 40 -12.91 -9.47 5.21
CA LEU A 40 -12.97 -8.73 3.94
C LEU A 40 -14.26 -8.89 3.16
N GLU A 41 -14.99 -9.99 3.34
CA GLU A 41 -16.13 -10.33 2.50
C GLU A 41 -17.11 -9.14 2.36
N PRO A 42 -17.47 -8.73 1.12
CA PRO A 42 -17.27 -9.40 -0.17
C PRO A 42 -16.02 -8.99 -0.96
N ARG A 43 -15.02 -8.37 -0.34
CA ARG A 43 -13.78 -7.90 -1.00
C ARG A 43 -12.77 -9.03 -1.18
N ALA A 44 -11.99 -8.94 -2.26
CA ALA A 44 -10.83 -9.79 -2.48
C ALA A 44 -9.69 -9.48 -1.49
N CYS A 45 -8.77 -10.44 -1.27
CA CYS A 45 -7.72 -10.34 -0.25
C CYS A 45 -6.76 -9.15 -0.43
N GLN A 46 -6.62 -8.63 -1.65
CA GLN A 46 -5.80 -7.45 -1.97
C GLN A 46 -6.29 -6.19 -1.24
N TRP A 47 -7.56 -6.15 -0.82
CA TRP A 47 -8.12 -5.06 -0.03
C TRP A 47 -7.66 -5.06 1.44
N TYR A 48 -7.01 -6.13 1.91
CA TYR A 48 -6.52 -6.21 3.28
C TYR A 48 -5.57 -5.07 3.63
N LYS A 49 -4.73 -4.62 2.69
CA LYS A 49 -3.84 -3.48 2.90
C LYS A 49 -4.59 -2.21 3.26
N ILE A 50 -5.72 -1.94 2.60
CA ILE A 50 -6.54 -0.75 2.87
C ILE A 50 -7.23 -0.87 4.23
N LEU A 51 -7.72 -2.05 4.59
CA LEU A 51 -8.27 -2.30 5.93
C LEU A 51 -7.22 -2.01 7.01
N MET A 52 -6.01 -2.53 6.85
CA MET A 52 -4.93 -2.35 7.81
C MET A 52 -4.45 -0.90 7.91
N LEU A 53 -4.24 -0.23 6.79
CA LEU A 53 -3.83 1.18 6.79
C LEU A 53 -4.87 2.06 7.47
N ARG A 54 -6.17 1.84 7.22
CA ARG A 54 -7.26 2.55 7.92
C ARG A 54 -7.21 2.32 9.42
N TRP A 55 -7.03 1.07 9.86
CA TRP A 55 -6.87 0.76 11.28
C TRP A 55 -5.65 1.45 11.92
N CYS A 56 -4.50 1.46 11.23
CA CYS A 56 -3.31 2.16 11.71
C CYS A 56 -3.55 3.67 11.83
N LEU A 57 -4.24 4.30 10.87
CA LEU A 57 -4.49 5.74 10.89
C LEU A 57 -5.62 6.18 11.85
N GLY A 58 -6.51 5.26 12.21
CA GLY A 58 -7.65 5.49 13.10
C GLY A 58 -7.42 5.09 14.56
N SER A 59 -6.23 4.62 14.91
CA SER A 59 -5.85 4.20 16.27
C SER A 59 -4.71 5.04 16.83
N ASP A 60 -4.35 4.81 18.09
CA ASP A 60 -3.17 5.41 18.74
C ASP A 60 -1.85 5.12 17.99
N PHE A 61 -1.86 4.16 17.05
CA PHE A 61 -0.74 3.88 16.17
C PHE A 61 -0.34 5.12 15.37
N ALA A 62 -1.31 5.91 14.89
CA ALA A 62 -1.08 7.15 14.16
C ALA A 62 -0.31 8.21 14.97
N CYS A 63 -0.35 8.14 16.31
CA CYS A 63 0.36 9.07 17.18
C CYS A 63 1.80 8.62 17.49
N ARG A 64 2.17 7.38 17.15
CA ARG A 64 3.47 6.78 17.47
C ARG A 64 4.47 6.81 16.31
N TYR A 65 3.98 6.99 15.09
CA TYR A 65 4.78 6.86 13.88
C TYR A 65 4.48 8.01 12.92
N ASP A 66 5.55 8.57 12.33
CA ASP A 66 5.41 9.60 11.29
C ASP A 66 4.88 9.02 9.97
N HIS A 67 5.17 7.75 9.69
CA HIS A 67 4.73 7.06 8.48
C HIS A 67 4.36 5.61 8.79
N VAL A 68 3.38 5.11 8.05
CA VAL A 68 3.03 3.70 7.96
C VAL A 68 3.34 3.24 6.55
N VAL A 69 4.13 2.17 6.42
CA VAL A 69 4.53 1.64 5.12
C VAL A 69 3.99 0.23 4.98
N TRP A 70 3.16 0.03 3.97
CA TRP A 70 2.73 -1.28 3.52
C TRP A 70 3.74 -1.83 2.51
N ILE A 71 4.09 -3.11 2.67
CA ILE A 71 4.93 -3.86 1.74
C ILE A 71 4.21 -5.20 1.47
N ASP A 72 3.90 -5.48 0.21
CA ASP A 72 3.31 -6.76 -0.20
C ASP A 72 4.24 -7.93 0.16
N ALA A 73 3.65 -9.11 0.36
CA ALA A 73 4.36 -10.30 0.82
C ALA A 73 5.45 -10.79 -0.16
N ASP A 74 5.43 -10.34 -1.41
CA ASP A 74 6.40 -10.64 -2.46
C ASP A 74 7.41 -9.50 -2.70
N ALA A 75 7.40 -8.43 -1.88
CA ALA A 75 8.35 -7.33 -1.94
C ALA A 75 9.31 -7.34 -0.74
N ALA A 76 10.61 -7.15 -1.01
CA ALA A 76 11.65 -7.19 0.01
C ALA A 76 12.66 -6.04 -0.14
N VAL A 77 13.13 -5.51 0.99
CA VAL A 77 14.22 -4.53 1.02
C VAL A 77 15.55 -5.22 0.77
N LEU A 78 16.27 -4.78 -0.27
CA LEU A 78 17.57 -5.35 -0.64
C LEU A 78 18.73 -4.52 -0.12
N ASP A 79 18.69 -3.19 -0.32
CA ASP A 79 19.67 -2.27 0.26
C ASP A 79 19.33 -2.01 1.72
N MET A 80 20.03 -2.69 2.62
CA MET A 80 19.76 -2.64 4.05
C MET A 80 20.29 -1.37 4.72
N HIS A 81 21.19 -0.63 4.07
CA HIS A 81 21.87 0.48 4.72
C HIS A 81 21.20 1.82 4.43
N ARG A 82 20.39 1.91 3.37
CA ARG A 82 19.62 3.10 3.07
C ARG A 82 18.35 3.17 3.92
N SER A 83 18.15 4.28 4.63
CA SER A 83 16.98 4.49 5.49
C SER A 83 15.75 4.90 4.68
N LEU A 84 14.61 4.24 4.93
CA LEU A 84 13.34 4.60 4.34
C LEU A 84 12.83 5.94 4.89
N GLY A 85 13.11 6.22 6.16
CA GLY A 85 12.81 7.52 6.76
C GLY A 85 13.50 8.67 6.04
N GLU A 86 14.77 8.50 5.64
CA GLU A 86 15.50 9.50 4.86
C GLU A 86 14.90 9.69 3.46
N LEU A 87 14.46 8.60 2.82
CA LEU A 87 13.79 8.66 1.53
C LEU A 87 12.43 9.38 1.62
N LEU A 88 11.61 9.02 2.61
CA LEU A 88 10.28 9.59 2.81
C LEU A 88 10.34 11.05 3.26
N ALA A 89 11.41 11.47 3.96
CA ALA A 89 11.62 12.87 4.31
C ALA A 89 11.77 13.79 3.08
N LEU A 90 12.10 13.24 1.90
CA LEU A 90 12.18 13.97 0.63
C LEU A 90 10.81 14.15 -0.04
N CYS A 91 9.78 13.46 0.45
CA CYS A 91 8.43 13.45 -0.12
C CYS A 91 7.48 14.29 0.76
N PRO A 92 7.06 15.49 0.34
CA PRO A 92 6.11 16.28 1.13
C PRO A 92 4.68 15.71 1.14
N GLN A 93 4.37 14.79 0.23
CA GLN A 93 3.05 14.18 0.07
C GLN A 93 2.71 13.24 1.24
N GLU A 94 1.41 13.17 1.60
CA GLU A 94 0.95 12.24 2.63
C GLU A 94 0.86 10.79 2.15
N VAL A 95 0.76 10.56 0.84
CA VAL A 95 0.65 9.22 0.25
C VAL A 95 1.67 9.12 -0.88
N VAL A 96 2.51 8.10 -0.80
CA VAL A 96 3.55 7.82 -1.79
C VAL A 96 3.41 6.38 -2.25
N CYS A 97 3.30 6.19 -3.56
CA CYS A 97 3.26 4.89 -4.22
C CYS A 97 4.11 4.93 -5.49
N CYS A 98 4.29 3.77 -6.13
CA CYS A 98 5.15 3.65 -7.30
C CYS A 98 4.35 3.82 -8.60
N GLU A 99 5.02 4.31 -9.64
CA GLU A 99 4.55 4.13 -11.01
C GLU A 99 4.62 2.63 -11.37
N ASP A 100 3.64 2.14 -12.10
CA ASP A 100 3.66 0.79 -12.66
C ASP A 100 4.07 0.87 -14.14
N CYS A 101 5.04 0.05 -14.54
CA CYS A 101 5.52 0.02 -15.93
C CYS A 101 4.61 -0.79 -16.86
N SER A 102 3.52 -1.37 -16.37
CA SER A 102 2.58 -2.13 -17.18
C SER A 102 1.61 -1.22 -17.94
N ALA A 103 1.14 -1.67 -19.10
CA ALA A 103 0.07 -0.97 -19.82
C ALA A 103 -1.30 -1.07 -19.12
N ALA A 104 -1.42 -1.90 -18.08
CA ALA A 104 -2.68 -2.21 -17.41
C ALA A 104 -2.97 -1.30 -16.21
N SER A 105 -1.93 -0.72 -15.61
CA SER A 105 -2.04 0.16 -14.43
C SER A 105 -1.01 1.27 -14.54
N ALA A 106 -1.35 2.47 -14.09
CA ALA A 106 -0.41 3.57 -13.96
C ALA A 106 0.34 3.54 -12.62
N LEU A 107 -0.23 2.93 -11.59
CA LEU A 107 0.34 2.90 -10.23
C LEU A 107 0.51 1.47 -9.75
N ASN A 108 1.51 1.23 -8.91
CA ASN A 108 1.72 -0.01 -8.17
C ASN A 108 1.62 0.28 -6.66
N THR A 109 0.75 -0.45 -5.96
CA THR A 109 0.51 -0.28 -4.52
C THR A 109 1.16 -1.37 -3.67
N GLY A 110 2.05 -2.17 -4.25
CA GLY A 110 2.79 -3.20 -3.53
C GLY A 110 3.76 -2.64 -2.51
N VAL A 111 4.22 -1.40 -2.72
CA VAL A 111 4.82 -0.57 -1.68
C VAL A 111 4.05 0.74 -1.61
N LEU A 112 3.46 1.02 -0.45
CA LEU A 112 2.62 2.19 -0.23
C LEU A 112 3.00 2.81 1.12
N ALA A 113 3.52 4.03 1.09
CA ALA A 113 3.83 4.80 2.29
C ALA A 113 2.75 5.84 2.54
N VAL A 114 2.30 5.94 3.80
CA VAL A 114 1.23 6.83 4.22
C VAL A 114 1.67 7.58 5.48
N ARG A 115 1.72 8.90 5.40
CA ARG A 115 1.86 9.79 6.57
C ARG A 115 0.47 10.01 7.18
N PRO A 116 0.30 9.86 8.51
CA PRO A 116 -0.97 10.18 9.14
C PRO A 116 -1.36 11.65 8.92
N GLY A 117 -2.53 11.87 8.32
CA GLY A 117 -3.04 13.20 7.99
C GLY A 117 -4.50 13.15 7.58
N ALA A 118 -5.11 14.31 7.36
CA ALA A 118 -6.52 14.38 6.96
C ALA A 118 -6.70 13.82 5.55
N TYR A 119 -5.82 14.20 4.63
CA TYR A 119 -5.88 13.75 3.24
C TYR A 119 -5.73 12.22 3.14
N ALA A 120 -4.75 11.63 3.82
CA ALA A 120 -4.55 10.18 3.80
C ALA A 120 -5.78 9.41 4.31
N ARG A 121 -6.40 9.88 5.42
CA ARG A 121 -7.61 9.25 5.97
C ARG A 121 -8.78 9.36 4.99
N GLU A 122 -9.05 10.56 4.48
CA GLU A 122 -10.12 10.78 3.49
C GLU A 122 -9.92 9.98 2.21
N LEU A 123 -8.68 9.83 1.73
CA LEU A 123 -8.36 9.02 0.58
C LEU A 123 -8.65 7.53 0.84
N LEU A 124 -8.18 6.98 1.96
CA LEU A 124 -8.36 5.57 2.29
C LEU A 124 -9.82 5.21 2.59
N GLU A 125 -10.59 6.11 3.22
CA GLU A 125 -12.03 5.94 3.40
C GLU A 125 -12.76 5.91 2.05
N ALA A 126 -12.51 6.91 1.20
CA ALA A 126 -13.12 6.97 -0.12
C ALA A 126 -12.72 5.76 -0.99
N LEU A 127 -11.48 5.29 -0.87
CA LEU A 127 -10.99 4.09 -1.55
C LEU A 127 -11.73 2.84 -1.06
N TRP A 128 -11.88 2.66 0.25
CA TRP A 128 -12.58 1.50 0.84
C TRP A 128 -14.02 1.34 0.37
N ASP A 129 -14.67 2.47 0.08
CA ASP A 129 -16.06 2.56 -0.38
C ASP A 129 -16.24 2.35 -1.90
N GLU A 130 -15.16 2.14 -2.66
CA GLU A 130 -15.20 1.87 -4.11
C GLU A 130 -15.69 0.46 -4.45
N ARG A 131 -16.99 0.19 -4.20
CA ARG A 131 -17.64 -1.12 -4.36
C ARG A 131 -17.44 -1.77 -5.72
N ARG A 132 -17.32 -0.96 -6.77
CA ARG A 132 -17.11 -1.42 -8.15
C ARG A 132 -15.86 -2.30 -8.27
N PHE A 133 -14.89 -2.16 -7.39
CA PHE A 133 -13.57 -2.80 -7.46
C PHE A 133 -13.33 -3.88 -6.41
N TRP A 134 -14.33 -4.18 -5.56
CA TRP A 134 -14.19 -5.20 -4.51
C TRP A 134 -13.75 -6.56 -5.06
N THR A 135 -14.20 -6.92 -6.26
CA THR A 135 -13.90 -8.22 -6.90
C THR A 135 -13.30 -8.11 -8.31
N ARG A 136 -13.04 -6.89 -8.81
CA ARG A 136 -12.42 -6.69 -10.13
C ARG A 136 -10.92 -6.93 -10.09
N SER A 137 -10.34 -7.33 -11.23
CA SER A 137 -8.89 -7.39 -11.43
C SER A 137 -8.23 -6.07 -11.06
N TYR A 138 -7.01 -6.16 -10.51
CA TYR A 138 -6.22 -5.03 -9.98
C TYR A 138 -6.88 -4.27 -8.81
N HIS A 139 -8.05 -4.73 -8.35
CA HIS A 139 -8.62 -4.48 -7.02
C HIS A 139 -8.52 -3.01 -6.55
N GLU A 140 -7.93 -2.81 -5.37
CA GLU A 140 -7.78 -1.49 -4.76
C GLU A 140 -6.87 -0.56 -5.57
N GLN A 141 -5.85 -1.07 -6.26
CA GLN A 141 -4.94 -0.27 -7.08
C GLN A 141 -5.70 0.43 -8.22
N SER A 142 -6.56 -0.30 -8.94
CA SER A 142 -7.45 0.28 -9.96
C SER A 142 -8.48 1.25 -9.36
N ALA A 143 -8.96 0.98 -8.15
CA ALA A 143 -9.88 1.88 -7.46
C ALA A 143 -9.19 3.20 -7.06
N LEU A 144 -7.94 3.12 -6.58
CA LEU A 144 -7.11 4.26 -6.23
C LEU A 144 -6.85 5.13 -7.46
N GLU A 145 -6.42 4.54 -8.56
CA GLU A 145 -6.22 5.30 -9.80
C GLU A 145 -7.49 6.01 -10.27
N ARG A 146 -8.66 5.34 -10.22
CA ARG A 146 -9.94 5.99 -10.57
C ARG A 146 -10.24 7.15 -9.63
N LEU A 147 -9.98 6.99 -8.35
CA LEU A 147 -10.21 8.03 -7.34
C LEU A 147 -9.30 9.23 -7.59
N LEU A 148 -8.00 9.01 -7.77
CA LEU A 148 -7.03 10.08 -8.06
C LEU A 148 -7.35 10.80 -9.37
N ARG A 149 -7.75 10.08 -10.44
CA ARG A 149 -8.20 10.71 -11.69
C ARG A 149 -9.44 11.59 -11.51
N ARG A 150 -10.43 11.16 -10.70
CA ARG A 150 -11.61 11.99 -10.39
C ARG A 150 -11.26 13.23 -9.57
N ARG A 151 -10.21 13.16 -8.75
CA ARG A 151 -9.68 14.29 -7.98
C ARG A 151 -8.75 15.20 -8.80
N GLY A 152 -8.38 14.79 -10.02
CA GLY A 152 -7.42 15.53 -10.85
C GLY A 152 -5.96 15.38 -10.41
N GLU A 153 -5.67 14.37 -9.58
CA GLU A 153 -4.34 14.14 -8.98
C GLU A 153 -3.49 13.14 -9.77
N LEU A 154 -4.12 12.39 -10.69
CA LEU A 154 -3.45 11.53 -11.65
C LEU A 154 -3.89 11.92 -13.07
N PRO A 155 -2.97 12.05 -14.04
CA PRO A 155 -3.35 12.39 -15.41
C PRO A 155 -4.27 11.33 -16.02
N VAL A 156 -5.11 11.77 -16.95
CA VAL A 156 -5.93 10.88 -17.76
C VAL A 156 -5.01 10.23 -18.80
N ALA A 157 -5.09 8.91 -18.95
CA ALA A 157 -4.32 8.20 -19.97
C ALA A 157 -4.59 8.83 -21.35
N GLY A 158 -3.54 9.34 -21.99
CA GLY A 158 -3.62 10.08 -23.25
C GLY A 158 -3.56 11.62 -23.15
N SER A 159 -3.50 12.20 -21.95
CA SER A 159 -3.29 13.66 -21.78
C SER A 159 -1.82 14.09 -21.80
N ALA A 160 -0.89 13.19 -22.12
CA ALA A 160 0.52 13.52 -22.35
C ALA A 160 0.70 14.15 -23.75
N ALA A 161 0.15 15.34 -23.93
CA ALA A 161 0.56 16.29 -24.95
C ALA A 161 0.12 17.70 -24.51
N ALA A 162 1.08 18.62 -24.49
CA ALA A 162 0.96 20.07 -24.21
C ALA A 162 1.11 20.52 -22.74
N ALA A 163 2.27 20.24 -22.15
CA ALA A 163 2.98 21.15 -21.24
C ALA A 163 4.39 20.57 -21.01
N GLY A 164 5.51 21.17 -21.35
CA GLY A 164 5.88 22.38 -22.09
C GLY A 164 7.39 22.26 -22.32
#